data_AF-A0A7S4RQS0-F1
#
_entry.id   AF-A0A7S4RQS0-F1
#
_cell.length_a   1.000
_cell.length_b   1.000
_cell.length_c   1.000
_cell.angle_alpha   90.00
_cell.angle_beta   90.00
_cell.angle_gamma   90.00
#
_symmetry.space_group_name_H-M   'P 1'
#
loop_
_entity.id
_entity.type
_entity.pdbx_description
1 polymer ?
#
loop_
_entity_poly.entity_id
_entity_poly.type
_entity_poly.pdbx_seq_one_letter_code
_entity_poly.pdbx_strand_id
1 'polypeptide(L)'
;MTSMTTGPARVIQHGKSISLLSSSSLSMMSRQQRSSTRALSLHRRAFTSIMKDAMNNTSITANNLSPRCPVVFQKLRPHQRNDHGSHFPLKLSFSTSTATIIDADDDHYEDKRNSNKNKDDNPNQERSLFAKVDSIISLGMGNIHPRDLRFKCLQLMEDCCRLQTTAGVHSVETLLRRMLKEMRHINDVDGGDPVQGQLYAGDRPFHTVMFGWARLCSRGKDGGRGRGADRIEELIKLMEAEYEYEAETRKKFAREKVLKTIGIEDEKEDNEEDTRSTEDYEGILQVQVDDDQKRRRERLSCQPSVQTYNILLYSLSETAKHIATTAVHQQRKHRGRKGAGYSSSAPSALQIAKRSESTLETMATLHANAVRPNTQSYTYVLSAYANAQAPTSGNNAERVLNMMKRIHEMEREDYENTYGVPYNYSNLDENKQKIVTPDVVCYSNVIKAYGNSSATGSAEKAEEILLSLIQSAGITNERGGGNMGPDAISFETTIRAWANAASERRNPRGRYEAAVRAEAILNLMNEVADAADAREMALENSKKENTAADGNEHDGLEIKGGTLQDADLLQEKVDKNTDVINAARCCS
;
A
#
# COMPACT_ATOMS: atom_id res chain seq x y z
N MET A 1 21.82 39.61 -60.55
CA MET A 1 21.47 39.46 -59.13
C MET A 1 22.34 38.32 -58.55
N THR A 2 23.67 38.50 -58.51
CA THR A 2 24.49 38.92 -57.34
C THR A 2 24.31 37.99 -56.13
N SER A 3 25.17 36.98 -55.92
CA SER A 3 26.57 37.03 -55.39
C SER A 3 26.65 37.65 -54.00
N MET A 4 27.16 36.91 -53.01
CA MET A 4 28.00 37.33 -51.86
C MET A 4 28.13 36.16 -50.85
N THR A 5 29.23 35.86 -50.17
CA THR A 5 30.69 36.05 -50.33
C THR A 5 31.32 35.31 -49.14
N THR A 6 32.36 34.53 -49.39
CA THR A 6 33.30 34.00 -48.38
C THR A 6 34.32 35.06 -48.01
N GLY A 7 34.70 35.16 -46.72
CA GLY A 7 35.84 35.96 -46.29
C GLY A 7 36.24 35.70 -44.82
N PRO A 8 37.50 35.32 -44.52
CA PRO A 8 38.01 35.16 -43.17
C PRO A 8 38.75 36.43 -42.69
N ALA A 9 38.54 36.83 -41.43
CA ALA A 9 39.23 37.95 -40.82
C ALA A 9 40.39 37.47 -39.91
N ARG A 10 41.61 37.83 -40.28
CA ARG A 10 42.80 37.90 -39.42
C ARG A 10 42.71 39.15 -38.53
N VAL A 11 42.97 39.01 -37.23
CA VAL A 11 43.37 40.14 -36.37
C VAL A 11 44.52 39.73 -35.42
N ILE A 12 45.70 40.25 -35.77
CA ILE A 12 46.74 40.90 -34.96
C ILE A 12 47.19 40.25 -33.63
N GLN A 13 48.47 39.81 -33.65
CA GLN A 13 49.34 39.67 -32.48
C GLN A 13 49.85 41.05 -32.01
N HIS A 14 49.83 41.31 -30.70
CA HIS A 14 50.92 41.96 -29.94
C HIS A 14 50.64 41.92 -28.43
N GLY A 15 51.69 41.75 -27.62
CA GLY A 15 51.71 42.21 -26.23
C GLY A 15 52.17 41.20 -25.17
N LYS A 16 53.48 41.19 -24.90
CA LYS A 16 54.13 40.54 -23.75
C LYS A 16 53.82 41.27 -22.43
N SER A 17 53.80 40.54 -21.31
CA SER A 17 54.69 40.74 -20.12
C SER A 17 54.07 40.52 -18.73
N ILE A 18 54.76 39.66 -17.93
CA ILE A 18 55.10 39.77 -16.48
C ILE A 18 53.93 39.57 -15.47
N SER A 19 53.93 38.56 -14.59
CA SER A 19 54.83 38.45 -13.42
C SER A 19 54.76 37.09 -12.71
N LEU A 20 55.89 36.76 -12.11
CA LEU A 20 56.21 35.60 -11.28
C LEU A 20 55.41 35.59 -9.97
N LEU A 21 54.75 34.47 -9.66
CA LEU A 21 54.33 34.13 -8.29
C LEU A 21 55.28 33.06 -7.75
N SER A 22 55.86 33.36 -6.59
CA SER A 22 56.84 32.52 -5.90
C SER A 22 56.22 31.21 -5.42
N SER A 23 56.98 30.14 -5.57
CA SER A 23 56.66 28.75 -5.21
C SER A 23 56.45 28.51 -3.70
N SER A 24 56.69 29.51 -2.85
CA SER A 24 56.57 29.40 -1.39
C SER A 24 55.13 29.52 -0.87
N SER A 25 54.23 30.19 -1.60
CA SER A 25 52.84 30.43 -1.14
C SER A 25 51.89 29.26 -1.41
N LEU A 26 52.18 28.42 -2.40
CA LEU A 26 51.40 27.20 -2.71
C LEU A 26 51.61 26.08 -1.67
N SER A 27 52.74 26.08 -0.97
CA SER A 27 53.06 25.10 0.09
C SER A 27 52.22 25.31 1.35
N MET A 28 52.01 26.55 1.80
CA MET A 28 51.20 26.84 3.01
C MET A 28 49.71 26.59 2.79
N MET A 29 49.14 26.93 1.63
CA MET A 29 47.72 26.63 1.34
C MET A 29 47.43 25.13 1.32
N SER A 30 48.38 24.30 0.90
CA SER A 30 48.21 22.83 0.90
C SER A 30 48.20 22.21 2.31
N ARG A 31 48.93 22.81 3.26
CA ARG A 31 48.95 22.35 4.67
C ARG A 31 47.69 22.77 5.43
N GLN A 32 47.14 23.94 5.13
CA GLN A 32 45.90 24.44 5.74
C GLN A 32 44.66 23.70 5.22
N GLN A 33 44.64 23.29 3.95
CA GLN A 33 43.58 22.40 3.43
C GLN A 33 43.65 20.97 4.00
N ARG A 34 44.85 20.46 4.30
CA ARG A 34 45.04 19.13 4.93
C ARG A 34 44.64 19.10 6.40
N SER A 35 44.79 20.20 7.15
CA SER A 35 44.31 20.27 8.55
C SER A 35 42.78 20.39 8.62
N SER A 36 42.17 21.19 7.74
CA SER A 36 40.70 21.34 7.64
C SER A 36 39.99 20.03 7.27
N THR A 37 40.56 19.26 6.33
CA THR A 37 40.00 17.94 5.96
C THR A 37 40.15 16.90 7.07
N ARG A 38 41.21 16.94 7.87
CA ARG A 38 41.34 16.09 9.09
C ARG A 38 40.35 16.49 10.18
N ALA A 39 40.12 17.78 10.40
CA ALA A 39 39.13 18.26 11.38
C ALA A 39 37.70 17.85 11.01
N LEU A 40 37.32 17.96 9.73
CA LEU A 40 36.02 17.52 9.23
C LEU A 40 35.84 15.99 9.33
N SER A 41 36.91 15.22 9.11
CA SER A 41 36.91 13.76 9.31
C SER A 41 36.68 13.37 10.77
N LEU A 42 37.28 14.11 11.71
CA LEU A 42 37.13 13.86 13.16
C LEU A 42 35.72 14.23 13.65
N HIS A 43 35.17 15.38 13.21
CA HIS A 43 33.79 15.75 13.52
C HIS A 43 32.77 14.76 12.97
N ARG A 44 32.99 14.24 11.76
CA ARG A 44 32.10 13.22 11.17
C ARG A 44 32.11 11.92 11.97
N ARG A 45 33.27 11.50 12.49
CA ARG A 45 33.39 10.31 13.35
C ARG A 45 32.74 10.54 14.72
N ALA A 46 32.94 11.70 15.32
CA ALA A 46 32.32 12.06 16.60
C ALA A 46 30.79 12.08 16.48
N PHE A 47 30.24 12.74 15.45
CA PHE A 47 28.80 12.79 15.20
C PHE A 47 28.18 11.40 14.97
N THR A 48 28.84 10.54 14.19
CA THR A 48 28.35 9.15 13.99
C THR A 48 28.47 8.29 15.25
N SER A 49 29.40 8.57 16.17
CA SER A 49 29.49 7.87 17.45
C SER A 49 28.35 8.30 18.36
N ILE A 50 28.11 9.62 18.48
CA ILE A 50 27.05 10.18 19.32
C ILE A 50 25.67 9.66 18.88
N MET A 51 25.38 9.63 17.57
CA MET A 51 24.12 9.07 17.07
C MET A 51 23.99 7.56 17.32
N LYS A 52 25.11 6.82 17.32
CA LYS A 52 25.12 5.37 17.56
C LYS A 52 24.96 5.04 19.06
N ASP A 53 25.53 5.86 19.93
CA ASP A 53 25.40 5.73 21.38
C ASP A 53 24.00 6.16 21.86
N ALA A 54 23.42 7.21 21.25
CA ALA A 54 22.03 7.62 21.48
C ALA A 54 21.03 6.51 21.08
N MET A 55 21.31 5.77 20.00
CA MET A 55 20.47 4.65 19.55
C MET A 55 20.63 3.37 20.40
N ASN A 56 21.73 3.22 21.15
CA ASN A 56 21.95 2.03 21.99
C ASN A 56 21.45 2.22 23.43
N ASN A 57 21.37 3.45 23.92
CA ASN A 57 20.90 3.75 25.28
C ASN A 57 19.37 3.74 25.45
N THR A 58 18.60 3.69 24.37
CA THR A 58 17.13 3.54 24.40
C THR A 58 16.64 2.11 24.66
N SER A 59 17.54 1.16 24.93
CA SER A 59 17.18 -0.26 25.18
C SER A 59 17.41 -0.74 26.63
N ILE A 60 17.79 0.12 27.57
CA ILE A 60 18.14 -0.29 28.95
C ILE A 60 17.50 0.63 29.99
N THR A 61 16.17 0.64 30.12
CA THR A 61 15.47 1.12 31.33
C THR A 61 14.04 0.58 31.39
N ALA A 62 13.88 -0.72 31.60
CA ALA A 62 12.62 -1.29 32.09
C ALA A 62 12.90 -2.59 32.82
N ASN A 63 13.46 -2.49 34.03
CA ASN A 63 13.42 -3.56 35.04
C ASN A 63 13.94 -2.99 36.36
N ASN A 64 13.02 -2.66 37.28
CA ASN A 64 13.12 -2.89 38.73
C ASN A 64 12.15 -1.96 39.47
N LEU A 65 11.09 -2.53 40.08
CA LEU A 65 10.60 -2.20 41.42
C LEU A 65 9.52 -3.22 41.88
N SER A 66 9.97 -4.19 42.70
CA SER A 66 9.41 -4.75 43.95
C SER A 66 7.93 -5.16 44.19
N PRO A 67 7.68 -6.07 45.18
CA PRO A 67 6.58 -7.04 45.18
C PRO A 67 5.63 -7.00 46.41
N ARG A 68 4.64 -7.94 46.44
CA ARG A 68 3.75 -8.46 47.53
C ARG A 68 2.27 -8.37 47.11
N CYS A 69 1.34 -9.30 47.34
CA CYS A 69 1.24 -10.51 48.16
C CYS A 69 0.13 -11.44 47.59
N PRO A 70 0.01 -12.71 48.05
CA PRO A 70 -0.86 -13.73 47.45
C PRO A 70 -2.20 -13.89 48.20
N VAL A 71 -3.29 -14.23 47.48
CA VAL A 71 -4.49 -14.80 48.09
C VAL A 71 -4.90 -16.07 47.34
N VAL A 72 -4.87 -17.16 48.08
CA VAL A 72 -5.45 -18.48 47.80
C VAL A 72 -6.92 -18.45 48.21
N PHE A 73 -7.86 -19.02 47.43
CA PHE A 73 -8.79 -20.07 47.88
C PHE A 73 -9.82 -20.53 46.81
N GLN A 74 -9.81 -21.85 46.61
CA GLN A 74 -10.89 -22.82 46.32
C GLN A 74 -12.04 -22.55 45.31
N LYS A 75 -11.97 -23.34 44.22
CA LYS A 75 -12.91 -24.42 43.82
C LYS A 75 -14.25 -24.50 44.58
N LEU A 76 -15.37 -24.17 43.91
CA LEU A 76 -16.66 -24.88 43.99
C LEU A 76 -17.40 -24.80 42.64
N ARG A 77 -17.81 -25.95 42.10
CA ARG A 77 -18.93 -26.20 41.15
C ARG A 77 -19.95 -27.10 41.91
N PRO A 78 -21.18 -27.42 41.44
CA PRO A 78 -21.90 -27.07 40.19
C PRO A 78 -23.42 -26.73 40.38
N HIS A 79 -24.10 -26.25 39.32
CA HIS A 79 -25.42 -26.70 38.77
C HIS A 79 -25.94 -25.70 37.71
N GLN A 80 -26.07 -26.10 36.43
CA GLN A 80 -27.30 -26.49 35.71
C GLN A 80 -28.49 -25.50 35.76
N ARG A 81 -28.71 -24.74 34.66
CA ARG A 81 -29.88 -24.85 33.73
C ARG A 81 -29.99 -23.65 32.77
N ASN A 82 -30.13 -24.01 31.48
CA ASN A 82 -31.02 -23.51 30.42
C ASN A 82 -31.35 -22.01 30.18
N ASP A 83 -31.17 -21.68 28.89
CA ASP A 83 -32.09 -21.00 27.95
C ASP A 83 -32.10 -19.46 27.77
N HIS A 84 -31.86 -19.13 26.49
CA HIS A 84 -32.37 -18.03 25.64
C HIS A 84 -32.02 -16.56 25.93
N GLY A 85 -31.72 -15.85 24.83
CA GLY A 85 -32.09 -14.44 24.68
C GLY A 85 -30.94 -13.48 24.49
N SER A 86 -30.49 -13.35 23.25
CA SER A 86 -29.63 -12.29 22.71
C SER A 86 -30.20 -10.89 22.97
N HIS A 87 -29.37 -9.99 23.50
CA HIS A 87 -29.15 -8.61 23.04
C HIS A 87 -28.46 -7.78 24.14
N PHE A 88 -27.19 -7.40 23.96
CA PHE A 88 -26.62 -6.15 24.48
C PHE A 88 -25.49 -5.68 23.55
N PRO A 89 -25.24 -4.35 23.45
CA PRO A 89 -24.43 -3.72 22.43
C PRO A 89 -23.00 -3.50 22.93
N LEU A 90 -22.00 -3.60 22.05
CA LEU A 90 -20.64 -3.16 22.34
C LEU A 90 -20.17 -2.21 21.24
N LYS A 91 -20.10 -0.93 21.63
CA LYS A 91 -19.29 0.11 20.98
C LYS A 91 -17.82 -0.16 21.33
N LEU A 92 -16.94 -0.20 20.33
CA LEU A 92 -15.49 -0.07 20.52
C LEU A 92 -14.95 0.87 19.44
N SER A 93 -14.36 1.98 19.89
CA SER A 93 -13.59 2.93 19.10
C SER A 93 -12.11 2.65 19.27
N PHE A 94 -11.34 2.53 18.20
CA PHE A 94 -9.87 2.46 18.25
C PHE A 94 -9.23 3.42 17.25
N SER A 95 -8.17 4.10 17.73
CA SER A 95 -7.30 5.03 17.00
C SER A 95 -6.02 4.33 16.53
N THR A 96 -5.47 4.81 15.42
CA THR A 96 -4.44 4.17 14.61
C THR A 96 -3.03 4.70 14.93
N SER A 97 -2.05 3.80 15.05
CA SER A 97 -0.61 4.12 15.02
C SER A 97 0.12 3.20 14.04
N THR A 98 1.19 3.72 13.47
CA THR A 98 1.84 3.37 12.19
C THR A 98 2.56 2.02 12.15
N ALA A 99 1.93 1.02 11.51
CA ALA A 99 2.61 -0.13 10.90
C ALA A 99 1.74 -0.66 9.75
N THR A 100 2.21 -0.50 8.49
CA THR A 100 1.65 -1.09 7.25
C THR A 100 0.18 -1.51 7.33
N ILE A 101 -0.71 -0.54 7.14
CA ILE A 101 -2.15 -0.71 7.18
C ILE A 101 -2.60 -1.41 5.89
N ILE A 102 -2.99 -2.69 6.04
CA ILE A 102 -3.95 -3.38 5.19
C ILE A 102 -5.25 -3.30 5.98
N ASP A 103 -6.10 -2.33 5.68
CA ASP A 103 -7.49 -2.34 6.16
C ASP A 103 -8.36 -2.85 5.02
N ALA A 104 -8.98 -3.99 5.29
CA ALA A 104 -9.95 -4.68 4.47
C ALA A 104 -11.28 -4.64 5.22
N ASP A 105 -12.25 -3.91 4.67
CA ASP A 105 -13.67 -4.11 4.98
C ASP A 105 -14.18 -5.23 4.06
N ASP A 106 -14.02 -6.49 4.49
CA ASP A 106 -15.05 -7.55 4.47
C ASP A 106 -14.42 -8.90 4.87
N ASP A 107 -15.02 -9.51 5.91
CA ASP A 107 -14.75 -10.82 6.53
C ASP A 107 -13.34 -11.13 7.09
N HIS A 108 -13.16 -10.77 8.38
CA HIS A 108 -12.35 -11.45 9.40
C HIS A 108 -11.15 -12.31 8.91
N TYR A 109 -10.06 -11.65 8.49
CA TYR A 109 -8.73 -12.26 8.51
C TYR A 109 -7.92 -11.69 9.68
N GLU A 110 -8.25 -12.10 10.91
CA GLU A 110 -7.50 -11.67 12.09
C GLU A 110 -6.03 -12.10 12.01
N ASP A 111 -5.18 -11.08 11.95
CA ASP A 111 -3.74 -11.18 11.87
C ASP A 111 -3.15 -11.49 13.26
N LYS A 112 -3.12 -12.77 13.64
CA LYS A 112 -2.38 -13.30 14.82
C LYS A 112 -0.86 -13.21 14.64
N ARG A 113 -0.34 -12.04 14.23
CA ARG A 113 0.96 -11.89 13.57
C ARG A 113 2.18 -11.75 14.49
N ASN A 114 2.04 -11.66 15.81
CA ASN A 114 3.18 -11.29 16.66
C ASN A 114 3.67 -12.31 17.69
N SER A 115 3.08 -13.51 17.82
CA SER A 115 3.56 -14.51 18.80
C SER A 115 4.40 -15.66 18.24
N ASN A 116 4.62 -15.75 16.92
CA ASN A 116 5.21 -16.94 16.29
C ASN A 116 6.54 -16.75 15.52
N LYS A 117 7.25 -15.63 15.70
CA LYS A 117 8.55 -15.37 15.02
C LYS A 117 9.68 -16.39 15.31
N ASN A 118 9.46 -17.35 16.23
CA ASN A 118 10.43 -18.40 16.57
C ASN A 118 10.01 -19.81 16.11
N LYS A 119 8.94 -19.96 15.31
CA LYS A 119 8.55 -21.27 14.74
C LYS A 119 9.16 -21.55 13.36
N ASP A 120 9.98 -20.64 12.87
CA ASP A 120 10.48 -20.66 11.50
C ASP A 120 11.53 -21.77 11.31
N ASP A 121 11.34 -22.49 10.22
CA ASP A 121 12.23 -23.49 9.64
C ASP A 121 12.20 -24.89 10.28
N ASN A 122 11.01 -25.47 10.50
CA ASN A 122 10.93 -26.93 10.57
C ASN A 122 10.88 -27.52 9.14
N PRO A 123 11.99 -28.02 8.57
CA PRO A 123 12.01 -28.57 7.21
C PRO A 123 11.07 -29.77 7.05
N ASN A 124 10.72 -30.45 8.15
CA ASN A 124 9.75 -31.55 8.11
C ASN A 124 8.34 -31.05 7.85
N GLN A 125 7.97 -29.85 8.31
CA GLN A 125 6.67 -29.26 8.03
C GLN A 125 6.55 -28.87 6.55
N GLU A 126 7.59 -28.23 5.99
CA GLU A 126 7.64 -27.89 4.57
C GLU A 126 7.54 -29.14 3.68
N ARG A 127 8.36 -30.17 3.96
CA ARG A 127 8.28 -31.45 3.24
C ARG A 127 6.91 -32.11 3.35
N SER A 128 6.28 -32.06 4.52
CA SER A 128 4.94 -32.61 4.73
C SER A 128 3.87 -31.87 3.93
N LEU A 129 3.97 -30.53 3.84
CA LEU A 129 3.05 -29.72 3.05
C LEU A 129 3.21 -30.01 1.56
N PHE A 130 4.44 -30.06 1.04
CA PHE A 130 4.68 -30.38 -0.37
C PHE A 130 4.23 -31.78 -0.74
N ALA A 131 4.46 -32.78 0.12
CA ALA A 131 3.95 -34.12 -0.11
C ALA A 131 2.41 -34.16 -0.21
N LYS A 132 1.69 -33.33 0.56
CA LYS A 132 0.22 -33.21 0.46
C LYS A 132 -0.20 -32.56 -0.85
N VAL A 133 0.50 -31.51 -1.29
CA VAL A 133 0.25 -30.84 -2.57
C VAL A 133 0.50 -31.80 -3.74
N ASP A 134 1.63 -32.49 -3.73
CA ASP A 134 2.01 -33.47 -4.76
C ASP A 134 1.02 -34.63 -4.81
N SER A 135 0.55 -35.11 -3.65
CA SER A 135 -0.49 -36.13 -3.59
C SER A 135 -1.76 -35.69 -4.32
N ILE A 136 -2.22 -34.45 -4.14
CA ILE A 136 -3.40 -33.93 -4.85
C ILE A 136 -3.12 -33.75 -6.34
N ILE A 137 -1.95 -33.22 -6.71
CA ILE A 137 -1.57 -33.02 -8.12
C ILE A 137 -1.49 -34.35 -8.87
N SER A 138 -1.04 -35.42 -8.20
CA SER A 138 -0.91 -36.77 -8.77
C SER A 138 -2.23 -37.51 -8.98
N LEU A 139 -3.34 -37.04 -8.40
CA LEU A 139 -4.65 -37.64 -8.63
C LEU A 139 -5.10 -37.38 -10.07
N GLY A 140 -5.59 -38.44 -10.74
CA GLY A 140 -6.17 -38.32 -12.08
C GLY A 140 -7.36 -37.35 -12.11
N MET A 141 -7.66 -36.81 -13.30
CA MET A 141 -8.82 -35.92 -13.50
C MET A 141 -10.13 -36.60 -13.04
N GLY A 142 -11.01 -35.84 -12.39
CA GLY A 142 -12.32 -36.31 -11.89
C GLY A 142 -12.27 -37.06 -10.56
N ASN A 143 -11.09 -37.27 -9.97
CA ASN A 143 -10.95 -38.00 -8.71
C ASN A 143 -10.94 -37.10 -7.47
N ILE A 144 -10.92 -35.77 -7.64
CA ILE A 144 -10.94 -34.84 -6.51
C ILE A 144 -12.38 -34.41 -6.24
N HIS A 145 -12.87 -34.70 -5.04
CA HIS A 145 -14.22 -34.31 -4.64
C HIS A 145 -14.38 -32.77 -4.69
N PRO A 146 -15.50 -32.22 -5.22
CA PRO A 146 -15.73 -30.78 -5.35
C PRO A 146 -15.53 -29.97 -4.05
N ARG A 147 -15.94 -30.56 -2.92
CA ARG A 147 -15.73 -29.98 -1.58
C ARG A 147 -14.24 -29.84 -1.22
N ASP A 148 -13.42 -30.82 -1.56
CA ASP A 148 -11.98 -30.79 -1.28
C ASP A 148 -11.27 -29.76 -2.16
N LEU A 149 -11.72 -29.58 -3.42
CA LEU A 149 -11.23 -28.50 -4.28
C LEU A 149 -11.43 -27.12 -3.64
N ARG A 150 -12.62 -26.86 -3.05
CA ARG A 150 -12.92 -25.55 -2.45
C ARG A 150 -12.19 -25.32 -1.13
N PHE A 151 -12.20 -26.29 -0.22
CA PHE A 151 -11.76 -26.06 1.16
C PHE A 151 -10.34 -26.57 1.40
N LYS A 152 -10.05 -27.81 1.01
CA LYS A 152 -8.77 -28.46 1.33
C LYS A 152 -7.63 -27.89 0.48
N CYS A 153 -7.85 -27.68 -0.82
CA CYS A 153 -6.85 -27.04 -1.66
C CYS A 153 -6.56 -25.62 -1.19
N LEU A 154 -7.58 -24.81 -0.91
CA LEU A 154 -7.40 -23.44 -0.42
C LEU A 154 -6.61 -23.39 0.89
N GLN A 155 -6.95 -24.25 1.86
CA GLN A 155 -6.20 -24.34 3.12
C GLN A 155 -4.72 -24.70 2.88
N LEU A 156 -4.45 -25.67 1.99
CA LEU A 156 -3.08 -26.02 1.62
C LEU A 156 -2.35 -24.88 0.92
N MET A 157 -3.05 -24.09 0.10
CA MET A 157 -2.49 -22.90 -0.53
C MET A 157 -2.08 -21.87 0.53
N GLU A 158 -2.96 -21.56 1.47
CA GLU A 158 -2.66 -20.64 2.57
C GLU A 158 -1.47 -21.10 3.41
N ASP A 159 -1.42 -22.39 3.77
CA ASP A 159 -0.32 -22.96 4.57
C ASP A 159 1.02 -22.95 3.82
N CYS A 160 1.04 -23.24 2.53
CA CYS A 160 2.25 -23.15 1.71
C CYS A 160 2.69 -21.70 1.49
N CYS A 161 1.77 -20.75 1.30
CA CYS A 161 2.10 -19.32 1.21
C CYS A 161 2.64 -18.75 2.53
N ARG A 162 2.27 -19.33 3.69
CA ARG A 162 2.84 -18.96 5.00
C ARG A 162 4.31 -19.34 5.15
N LEU A 163 4.81 -20.34 4.40
CA LEU A 163 6.24 -20.69 4.38
C LEU A 163 7.10 -19.57 3.82
N GLN A 164 6.54 -18.70 2.96
CA GLN A 164 7.24 -17.60 2.30
C GLN A 164 8.51 -18.06 1.55
N THR A 165 8.53 -19.31 1.07
CA THR A 165 9.60 -19.84 0.21
C THR A 165 9.18 -19.78 -1.26
N THR A 166 10.15 -19.62 -2.16
CA THR A 166 9.88 -19.62 -3.61
C THR A 166 9.30 -20.96 -4.07
N ALA A 167 9.78 -22.07 -3.51
CA ALA A 167 9.24 -23.41 -3.77
C ALA A 167 7.77 -23.50 -3.35
N GLY A 168 7.44 -23.03 -2.14
CA GLY A 168 6.07 -23.08 -1.62
C GLY A 168 5.08 -22.32 -2.49
N VAL A 169 5.42 -21.10 -2.93
CA VAL A 169 4.52 -20.32 -3.79
C VAL A 169 4.36 -20.95 -5.18
N HIS A 170 5.41 -21.58 -5.76
CA HIS A 170 5.27 -22.33 -7.02
C HIS A 170 4.39 -23.58 -6.88
N SER A 171 4.52 -24.32 -5.78
CA SER A 171 3.65 -25.48 -5.50
C SER A 171 2.19 -25.05 -5.40
N VAL A 172 1.93 -23.90 -4.78
CA VAL A 172 0.58 -23.31 -4.68
C VAL A 172 0.03 -22.87 -6.05
N GLU A 173 0.85 -22.22 -6.88
CA GLU A 173 0.47 -21.87 -8.25
C GLU A 173 0.13 -23.13 -9.08
N THR A 174 0.92 -24.19 -8.93
CA THR A 174 0.68 -25.47 -9.61
C THR A 174 -0.63 -26.10 -9.12
N LEU A 175 -0.88 -26.07 -7.81
CA LEU A 175 -2.13 -26.54 -7.23
C LEU A 175 -3.35 -25.73 -7.73
N LEU A 176 -3.21 -24.41 -7.87
CA LEU A 176 -4.25 -23.54 -8.44
C LEU A 176 -4.58 -23.97 -9.87
N ARG A 177 -3.58 -24.15 -10.73
CA ARG A 177 -3.78 -24.59 -12.12
C ARG A 177 -4.40 -25.99 -12.19
N ARG A 178 -4.02 -26.90 -11.30
CA ARG A 178 -4.63 -28.25 -11.20
C ARG A 178 -6.09 -28.16 -10.78
N MET A 179 -6.41 -27.30 -9.81
CA MET A 179 -7.77 -27.07 -9.31
C MET A 179 -8.66 -26.53 -10.43
N LEU A 180 -8.22 -25.51 -11.17
CA LEU A 180 -8.97 -24.96 -12.31
C LEU A 180 -9.26 -26.02 -13.37
N LYS A 181 -8.26 -26.84 -13.74
CA LYS A 181 -8.48 -27.96 -14.67
C LYS A 181 -9.53 -28.95 -14.17
N GLU A 182 -9.50 -29.29 -12.87
CA GLU A 182 -10.49 -30.22 -12.30
C GLU A 182 -11.90 -29.64 -12.35
N MET A 183 -12.05 -28.34 -12.06
CA MET A 183 -13.33 -27.65 -12.14
C MET A 183 -13.89 -27.68 -13.57
N ARG A 184 -13.06 -27.41 -14.58
CA ARG A 184 -13.44 -27.54 -15.99
C ARG A 184 -13.89 -28.94 -16.34
N HIS A 185 -13.13 -29.95 -15.92
CA HIS A 185 -13.46 -31.36 -16.18
C HIS A 185 -14.80 -31.78 -15.57
N ILE A 186 -15.09 -31.37 -14.32
CA ILE A 186 -16.38 -31.63 -13.67
C ILE A 186 -17.52 -30.97 -14.47
N ASN A 187 -17.33 -29.72 -14.90
CA ASN A 187 -18.33 -29.01 -15.69
C ASN A 187 -18.55 -29.62 -17.09
N ASP A 188 -17.51 -30.22 -17.69
CA ASP A 188 -17.59 -30.84 -19.03
C ASP A 188 -18.20 -32.26 -19.00
N VAL A 189 -17.87 -33.09 -18.01
CA VAL A 189 -18.26 -34.52 -17.98
C VAL A 189 -19.71 -34.73 -17.55
N ASP A 190 -20.20 -33.98 -16.57
CA ASP A 190 -21.51 -34.25 -15.97
C ASP A 190 -22.69 -33.77 -16.83
N GLY A 191 -22.43 -33.27 -18.05
CA GLY A 191 -23.46 -32.77 -18.97
C GLY A 191 -24.34 -31.69 -18.34
N GLY A 192 -23.86 -31.06 -17.26
CA GLY A 192 -24.60 -30.17 -16.40
C GLY A 192 -25.97 -30.72 -16.03
N ASP A 193 -26.07 -31.76 -15.20
CA ASP A 193 -27.30 -31.89 -14.40
C ASP A 193 -27.47 -30.54 -13.68
N PRO A 194 -28.50 -29.74 -14.04
CA PRO A 194 -28.71 -28.41 -13.47
C PRO A 194 -28.72 -28.42 -11.95
N VAL A 195 -29.05 -29.58 -11.38
CA VAL A 195 -29.27 -29.82 -9.96
C VAL A 195 -27.96 -29.95 -9.18
N GLN A 196 -26.87 -30.48 -9.77
CA GLN A 196 -25.62 -30.69 -9.01
C GLN A 196 -24.73 -29.44 -8.89
N GLY A 197 -25.06 -28.37 -9.63
CA GLY A 197 -24.46 -27.05 -9.48
C GLY A 197 -23.05 -26.94 -10.08
N GLN A 198 -22.90 -26.03 -11.04
CA GLN A 198 -21.60 -25.74 -11.67
C GLN A 198 -20.56 -25.31 -10.63
N LEU A 199 -19.34 -25.81 -10.80
CA LEU A 199 -18.22 -25.48 -9.95
C LEU A 199 -17.42 -24.34 -10.58
N TYR A 200 -17.43 -23.19 -9.92
CA TYR A 200 -16.70 -22.00 -10.33
C TYR A 200 -15.57 -21.69 -9.37
N ALA A 201 -14.49 -21.10 -9.89
CA ALA A 201 -13.38 -20.66 -9.08
C ALA A 201 -13.68 -19.26 -8.53
N GLY A 202 -13.72 -19.11 -7.21
CA GLY A 202 -13.72 -17.78 -6.61
C GLY A 202 -12.40 -17.04 -6.85
N ASP A 203 -12.36 -15.76 -6.49
CA ASP A 203 -11.18 -14.91 -6.52
C ASP A 203 -10.13 -15.27 -5.45
N ARG A 204 -10.58 -15.75 -4.28
CA ARG A 204 -9.74 -16.01 -3.10
C ARG A 204 -8.53 -16.95 -3.36
N PRO A 205 -8.66 -18.08 -4.09
CA PRO A 205 -7.50 -18.88 -4.47
C PRO A 205 -6.45 -18.07 -5.25
N PHE A 206 -6.87 -17.25 -6.21
CA PHE A 206 -5.96 -16.40 -6.98
C PHE A 206 -5.28 -15.37 -6.08
N HIS A 207 -6.03 -14.63 -5.27
CA HIS A 207 -5.46 -13.66 -4.34
C HIS A 207 -4.47 -14.31 -3.38
N THR A 208 -4.75 -15.52 -2.90
CA THR A 208 -3.83 -16.27 -2.02
C THR A 208 -2.48 -16.49 -2.69
N VAL A 209 -2.47 -16.96 -3.95
CA VAL A 209 -1.23 -17.17 -4.72
C VAL A 209 -0.54 -15.84 -5.02
N MET A 210 -1.29 -14.81 -5.41
CA MET A 210 -0.75 -13.48 -5.72
C MET A 210 -0.13 -12.81 -4.49
N PHE A 211 -0.76 -12.90 -3.31
CA PHE A 211 -0.17 -12.42 -2.05
C PHE A 211 1.09 -13.19 -1.68
N GLY A 212 1.13 -14.51 -1.93
CA GLY A 212 2.34 -15.31 -1.79
C GLY A 212 3.49 -14.74 -2.62
N TRP A 213 3.23 -14.46 -3.90
CA TRP A 213 4.20 -13.84 -4.81
C TRP A 213 4.60 -12.42 -4.39
N ALA A 214 3.63 -11.60 -3.97
CA ALA A 214 3.89 -10.23 -3.55
C ALA A 214 4.79 -10.17 -2.30
N ARG A 215 4.58 -11.07 -1.32
CA ARG A 215 5.43 -11.18 -0.13
C ARG A 215 6.86 -11.58 -0.45
N LEU A 216 7.06 -12.43 -1.46
CA LEU A 216 8.40 -12.80 -1.91
C LEU A 216 9.17 -11.60 -2.49
N CYS A 217 8.48 -10.65 -3.15
CA CYS A 217 9.10 -9.42 -3.63
C CYS A 217 9.71 -8.57 -2.50
N SER A 218 9.10 -8.57 -1.32
CA SER A 218 9.60 -7.80 -0.16
C SER A 218 10.83 -8.40 0.52
N ARG A 219 11.04 -9.73 0.47
CA ARG A 219 12.08 -10.41 1.28
C ARG A 219 13.49 -10.34 0.68
N GLY A 220 13.63 -10.19 -0.63
CA GLY A 220 14.91 -9.86 -1.28
C GLY A 220 16.11 -10.82 -1.13
N LYS A 221 16.00 -11.89 -0.34
CA LYS A 221 17.11 -12.79 0.02
C LYS A 221 17.28 -14.01 -0.91
N ASP A 222 16.20 -14.56 -1.46
CA ASP A 222 16.23 -15.92 -2.02
C ASP A 222 16.24 -16.00 -3.55
N GLY A 223 16.86 -15.03 -4.23
CA GLY A 223 17.05 -15.09 -5.68
C GLY A 223 15.76 -14.94 -6.52
N GLY A 224 14.60 -14.76 -5.87
CA GLY A 224 13.33 -14.35 -6.48
C GLY A 224 13.34 -12.89 -6.95
N ARG A 225 14.38 -12.47 -7.69
CA ARG A 225 14.59 -11.08 -8.11
C ARG A 225 13.49 -10.65 -9.08
N GLY A 226 12.50 -9.93 -8.60
CA GLY A 226 11.52 -9.18 -9.41
C GLY A 226 10.50 -9.99 -10.22
N ARG A 227 10.62 -11.33 -10.29
CA ARG A 227 9.67 -12.17 -11.04
C ARG A 227 8.29 -12.28 -10.39
N GLY A 228 8.14 -11.92 -9.12
CA GLY A 228 6.85 -12.02 -8.44
C GLY A 228 5.76 -11.17 -9.10
N ALA A 229 6.10 -9.94 -9.51
CA ALA A 229 5.16 -9.07 -10.23
C ALA A 229 4.79 -9.65 -11.62
N ASP A 230 5.77 -10.19 -12.35
CA ASP A 230 5.52 -10.86 -13.64
C ASP A 230 4.57 -12.06 -13.48
N ARG A 231 4.77 -12.86 -12.43
CA ARG A 231 3.89 -13.99 -12.10
C ARG A 231 2.48 -13.55 -11.72
N ILE A 232 2.34 -12.44 -10.99
CA ILE A 232 1.02 -11.88 -10.66
C ILE A 232 0.30 -11.44 -11.93
N GLU A 233 0.98 -10.81 -12.90
CA GLU A 233 0.36 -10.47 -14.19
C GLU A 233 -0.06 -11.70 -15.00
N GLU A 234 0.75 -12.77 -15.01
CA GLU A 234 0.37 -14.05 -15.61
C GLU A 234 -0.88 -14.64 -14.94
N LEU A 235 -1.01 -14.49 -13.62
CA LEU A 235 -2.19 -14.91 -12.87
C LEU A 235 -3.42 -14.06 -13.16
N ILE A 236 -3.27 -12.75 -13.40
CA ILE A 236 -4.38 -11.88 -13.84
C ILE A 236 -4.89 -12.32 -15.21
N LYS A 237 -3.99 -12.59 -16.17
CA LYS A 237 -4.39 -13.12 -17.48
C LYS A 237 -5.09 -14.47 -17.37
N LEU A 238 -4.65 -15.31 -16.43
CA LEU A 238 -5.32 -16.57 -16.15
C LEU A 238 -6.72 -16.34 -15.56
N MET A 239 -6.89 -15.39 -14.63
CA MET A 239 -8.20 -14.99 -14.10
C MET A 239 -9.15 -14.51 -15.21
N GLU A 240 -8.67 -13.66 -16.11
CA GLU A 240 -9.44 -13.17 -17.28
C GLU A 240 -9.89 -14.34 -18.18
N ALA A 241 -8.97 -15.25 -18.51
CA ALA A 241 -9.29 -16.41 -19.35
C ALA A 241 -10.27 -17.39 -18.68
N GLU A 242 -10.16 -17.62 -17.37
CA GLU A 242 -11.15 -18.42 -16.64
C GLU A 242 -12.52 -17.71 -16.61
N TYR A 243 -12.55 -16.40 -16.39
CA TYR A 243 -13.80 -15.64 -16.39
C TYR A 243 -14.52 -15.71 -17.75
N GLU A 244 -13.79 -15.61 -18.86
CA GLU A 244 -14.34 -15.77 -20.21
C GLU A 244 -14.91 -17.19 -20.42
N TYR A 245 -14.17 -18.22 -20.03
CA TYR A 245 -14.63 -19.61 -20.10
C TYR A 245 -15.90 -19.85 -19.26
N GLU A 246 -15.96 -19.29 -18.05
CA GLU A 246 -17.15 -19.36 -17.18
C GLU A 246 -18.36 -18.67 -17.82
N ALA A 247 -18.15 -17.53 -18.47
CA ALA A 247 -19.20 -16.79 -19.17
C ALA A 247 -19.74 -17.57 -20.38
N GLU A 248 -18.88 -18.20 -21.17
CA GLU A 248 -19.27 -19.04 -22.31
C GLU A 248 -20.04 -20.28 -21.88
N THR A 249 -19.52 -20.99 -20.86
CA THR A 249 -20.17 -22.18 -20.30
C THR A 249 -21.56 -21.85 -19.77
N ARG A 250 -21.71 -20.69 -19.14
CA ARG A 250 -23.01 -20.19 -18.66
C ARG A 250 -23.97 -19.87 -19.80
N LYS A 251 -23.50 -19.25 -20.89
CA LYS A 251 -24.32 -18.99 -22.08
C LYS A 251 -24.80 -20.28 -22.73
N LYS A 252 -23.91 -21.28 -22.88
CA LYS A 252 -24.25 -22.60 -23.43
C LYS A 252 -25.35 -23.27 -22.60
N PHE A 253 -25.18 -23.29 -21.29
CA PHE A 253 -26.17 -23.89 -20.39
C PHE A 253 -27.52 -23.15 -20.40
N ALA A 254 -27.50 -21.81 -20.47
CA ALA A 254 -28.73 -21.02 -20.60
C ALA A 254 -29.49 -21.36 -21.89
N ARG A 255 -28.77 -21.53 -23.01
CA ARG A 255 -29.34 -21.96 -24.29
C ARG A 255 -29.95 -23.37 -24.20
N GLU A 256 -29.21 -24.34 -23.67
CA GLU A 256 -29.71 -25.71 -23.47
C GLU A 256 -30.95 -25.76 -22.58
N LYS A 257 -30.97 -24.96 -21.50
CA LYS A 257 -32.13 -24.86 -20.61
C LYS A 257 -33.37 -24.31 -21.33
N VAL A 258 -33.20 -23.30 -22.19
CA VAL A 258 -34.30 -22.74 -22.99
C VAL A 258 -34.81 -23.76 -24.00
N LEU A 259 -33.92 -24.44 -24.74
CA LEU A 259 -34.30 -25.49 -25.69
C LEU A 259 -35.12 -26.60 -25.02
N LYS A 260 -34.65 -27.09 -23.85
CA LYS A 260 -35.38 -28.07 -23.02
C LYS A 260 -36.74 -27.54 -22.56
N THR A 261 -36.87 -26.24 -22.28
CA THR A 261 -38.12 -25.64 -21.80
C THR A 261 -39.16 -25.50 -22.91
N ILE A 262 -38.72 -25.23 -24.15
CA ILE A 262 -39.60 -25.12 -25.32
C ILE A 262 -40.06 -26.52 -25.81
N GLY A 263 -39.44 -27.60 -25.31
CA GLY A 263 -39.78 -28.97 -25.73
C GLY A 263 -39.29 -29.29 -27.14
N ILE A 264 -38.31 -28.53 -27.64
CA ILE A 264 -37.57 -28.87 -28.87
C ILE A 264 -36.55 -29.93 -28.45
N GLU A 265 -36.98 -31.18 -28.43
CA GLU A 265 -36.10 -32.33 -28.27
C GLU A 265 -35.39 -32.55 -29.62
N ASP A 266 -34.16 -32.03 -29.77
CA ASP A 266 -33.18 -32.29 -30.84
C ASP A 266 -33.73 -33.06 -32.06
N GLU A 267 -34.64 -32.43 -32.82
CA GLU A 267 -34.99 -32.94 -34.14
C GLU A 267 -33.81 -32.62 -35.05
N LYS A 268 -32.98 -33.65 -35.27
CA LYS A 268 -31.81 -33.76 -36.15
C LYS A 268 -31.65 -32.60 -37.16
N GLU A 269 -30.47 -31.98 -37.11
CA GLU A 269 -29.91 -30.87 -37.92
C GLU A 269 -29.97 -30.98 -39.46
N ASP A 270 -30.89 -31.74 -40.05
CA ASP A 270 -30.91 -31.98 -41.49
C ASP A 270 -31.67 -30.91 -42.32
N ASN A 271 -32.19 -29.83 -41.71
CA ASN A 271 -32.90 -28.75 -42.44
C ASN A 271 -32.30 -27.36 -42.16
N GLU A 272 -31.35 -26.96 -43.01
CA GLU A 272 -30.54 -25.73 -42.92
C GLU A 272 -31.25 -24.40 -43.30
N GLU A 273 -32.57 -24.35 -43.49
CA GLU A 273 -33.18 -23.24 -44.25
C GLU A 273 -34.02 -22.19 -43.49
N ASP A 274 -34.24 -22.28 -42.17
CA ASP A 274 -35.09 -21.32 -41.44
C ASP A 274 -34.36 -20.53 -40.34
N THR A 275 -33.49 -19.60 -40.76
CA THR A 275 -32.69 -18.70 -39.89
C THR A 275 -33.47 -17.51 -39.32
N ARG A 276 -34.81 -17.45 -39.48
CA ARG A 276 -35.61 -16.23 -39.23
C ARG A 276 -36.18 -16.05 -37.82
N SER A 277 -35.99 -16.98 -36.88
CA SER A 277 -36.59 -16.88 -35.53
C SER A 277 -35.59 -16.70 -34.38
N THR A 278 -34.28 -16.84 -34.60
CA THR A 278 -33.29 -16.82 -33.51
C THR A 278 -33.09 -15.45 -32.85
N GLU A 279 -33.29 -14.34 -33.57
CA GLU A 279 -33.16 -12.98 -33.00
C GLU A 279 -34.27 -12.66 -31.99
N ASP A 280 -35.50 -13.18 -32.20
CA ASP A 280 -36.63 -12.95 -31.27
C ASP A 280 -36.45 -13.71 -29.94
N TYR A 281 -35.77 -14.87 -29.96
CA TYR A 281 -35.51 -15.65 -28.74
C TYR A 281 -34.38 -15.09 -27.87
N GLU A 282 -33.37 -14.39 -28.45
CA GLU A 282 -32.35 -13.71 -27.64
C GLU A 282 -32.96 -12.58 -26.79
N GLY A 283 -34.01 -11.92 -27.28
CA GLY A 283 -34.75 -10.91 -26.51
C GLY A 283 -35.44 -11.47 -25.25
N ILE A 284 -35.94 -12.72 -25.30
CA ILE A 284 -36.60 -13.38 -24.16
C ILE A 284 -35.58 -13.87 -23.12
N LEU A 285 -34.41 -14.35 -23.58
CA LEU A 285 -33.28 -14.76 -22.73
C LEU A 285 -32.73 -13.60 -21.88
N GLN A 286 -32.86 -12.36 -22.33
CA GLN A 286 -32.34 -11.18 -21.64
C GLN A 286 -33.17 -10.77 -20.39
N VAL A 287 -34.47 -11.12 -20.35
CA VAL A 287 -35.45 -10.53 -19.40
C VAL A 287 -35.69 -11.39 -18.15
N GLN A 288 -35.44 -12.71 -18.17
CA GLN A 288 -35.73 -13.60 -17.03
C GLN A 288 -34.50 -13.99 -16.18
N VAL A 289 -33.34 -13.43 -16.47
CA VAL A 289 -32.13 -13.65 -15.68
C VAL A 289 -32.03 -12.57 -14.62
N ASP A 290 -32.98 -12.60 -13.68
CA ASP A 290 -33.23 -11.59 -12.66
C ASP A 290 -32.04 -11.35 -11.71
N ASP A 291 -32.02 -10.12 -11.19
CA ASP A 291 -31.05 -9.44 -10.31
C ASP A 291 -30.46 -10.29 -9.15
N ASP A 292 -31.18 -11.31 -8.66
CA ASP A 292 -30.70 -12.20 -7.61
C ASP A 292 -29.61 -13.17 -8.08
N GLN A 293 -29.67 -13.59 -9.35
CA GLN A 293 -28.54 -14.30 -9.96
C GLN A 293 -27.39 -13.35 -10.24
N LYS A 294 -27.64 -12.09 -10.62
CA LYS A 294 -26.58 -11.08 -10.83
C LYS A 294 -25.75 -10.87 -9.55
N ARG A 295 -26.40 -10.70 -8.40
CA ARG A 295 -25.73 -10.54 -7.08
C ARG A 295 -25.00 -11.81 -6.61
N ARG A 296 -25.54 -13.01 -6.87
CA ARG A 296 -24.83 -14.28 -6.56
C ARG A 296 -23.68 -14.57 -7.53
N ARG A 297 -23.79 -14.10 -8.79
CA ARG A 297 -22.77 -14.23 -9.84
C ARG A 297 -21.59 -13.29 -9.62
N GLU A 298 -21.82 -12.10 -9.08
CA GLU A 298 -20.76 -11.15 -8.72
C GLU A 298 -19.83 -11.69 -7.61
N ARG A 299 -20.31 -12.59 -6.74
CA ARG A 299 -19.50 -13.20 -5.66
C ARG A 299 -18.79 -14.51 -6.03
N LEU A 300 -19.08 -15.09 -7.19
CA LEU A 300 -18.54 -16.40 -7.61
C LEU A 300 -17.66 -16.32 -8.86
N SER A 301 -17.52 -15.12 -9.42
CA SER A 301 -16.70 -14.86 -10.59
C SER A 301 -15.23 -14.72 -10.20
N CYS A 302 -14.34 -15.31 -11.00
CA CYS A 302 -12.90 -15.06 -10.91
C CYS A 302 -12.46 -13.77 -11.65
N GLN A 303 -13.38 -12.86 -11.96
CA GLN A 303 -13.06 -11.58 -12.61
C GLN A 303 -12.02 -10.78 -11.79
N PRO A 304 -10.99 -10.20 -12.43
CA PRO A 304 -10.04 -9.32 -11.75
C PRO A 304 -10.76 -8.14 -11.08
N SER A 305 -10.56 -7.99 -9.77
CA SER A 305 -11.13 -6.92 -8.96
C SER A 305 -10.11 -5.80 -8.70
N VAL A 306 -10.55 -4.69 -8.09
CA VAL A 306 -9.65 -3.63 -7.62
C VAL A 306 -8.57 -4.19 -6.70
N GLN A 307 -8.91 -5.16 -5.85
CA GLN A 307 -7.95 -5.84 -4.97
C GLN A 307 -6.88 -6.60 -5.76
N THR A 308 -7.27 -7.29 -6.84
CA THR A 308 -6.34 -8.01 -7.72
C THR A 308 -5.24 -7.09 -8.25
N TYR A 309 -5.61 -5.93 -8.79
CA TYR A 309 -4.63 -4.96 -9.29
C TYR A 309 -3.87 -4.26 -8.16
N ASN A 310 -4.49 -4.01 -7.00
CA ASN A 310 -3.78 -3.47 -5.84
C ASN A 310 -2.68 -4.41 -5.33
N ILE A 311 -2.88 -5.73 -5.36
CA ILE A 311 -1.83 -6.71 -5.05
C ILE A 311 -0.66 -6.61 -6.05
N LEU A 312 -0.96 -6.47 -7.34
CA LEU A 312 0.05 -6.26 -8.37
C LEU A 312 0.82 -4.95 -8.14
N LEU A 313 0.12 -3.83 -7.95
CA LEU A 313 0.72 -2.52 -7.70
C LEU A 313 1.62 -2.53 -6.46
N TYR A 314 1.16 -3.16 -5.37
CA TYR A 314 1.98 -3.39 -4.18
C TYR A 314 3.25 -4.16 -4.52
N SER A 315 3.14 -5.28 -5.24
CA SER A 315 4.29 -6.11 -5.62
C SER A 315 5.30 -5.37 -6.50
N LEU A 316 4.84 -4.50 -7.40
CA LEU A 316 5.68 -3.64 -8.24
C LEU A 316 6.42 -2.61 -7.37
N SER A 317 5.74 -2.01 -6.39
CA SER A 317 6.35 -1.03 -5.48
C SER A 317 7.49 -1.62 -4.62
N GLU A 318 7.34 -2.86 -4.16
CA GLU A 318 8.34 -3.59 -3.39
C GLU A 318 9.48 -4.09 -4.28
N THR A 319 9.18 -4.49 -5.51
CA THR A 319 10.19 -4.84 -6.52
C THR A 319 11.08 -3.64 -6.85
N ALA A 320 10.50 -2.45 -7.04
CA ALA A 320 11.26 -1.22 -7.29
C ALA A 320 12.24 -0.92 -6.13
N LYS A 321 11.78 -1.08 -4.88
CA LYS A 321 12.60 -0.92 -3.67
C LYS A 321 13.77 -1.89 -3.62
N HIS A 322 13.54 -3.17 -3.92
CA HIS A 322 14.60 -4.18 -3.93
C HIS A 322 15.66 -3.92 -5.00
N ILE A 323 15.24 -3.54 -6.21
CA ILE A 323 16.14 -3.23 -7.31
C ILE A 323 17.01 -2.01 -6.96
N ALA A 324 16.41 -0.94 -6.44
CA ALA A 324 17.14 0.27 -6.05
C ALA A 324 18.15 0.00 -4.92
N THR A 325 17.74 -0.71 -3.87
CA THR A 325 18.63 -1.06 -2.74
C THR A 325 19.78 -1.97 -3.16
N THR A 326 19.53 -2.95 -4.02
CA THR A 326 20.55 -3.83 -4.58
C THR A 326 21.56 -3.03 -5.43
N ALA A 327 21.07 -2.09 -6.25
CA ALA A 327 21.91 -1.22 -7.06
C ALA A 327 22.84 -0.35 -6.17
N VAL A 328 22.31 0.25 -5.09
CA VAL A 328 23.12 1.02 -4.13
C VAL A 328 24.18 0.15 -3.44
N HIS A 329 23.82 -1.07 -3.03
CA HIS A 329 24.76 -2.00 -2.40
C HIS A 329 25.89 -2.40 -3.36
N GLN A 330 25.56 -2.69 -4.62
CA GLN A 330 26.55 -2.98 -5.67
C GLN A 330 27.46 -1.78 -5.92
N GLN A 331 26.92 -0.56 -6.07
CA GLN A 331 27.73 0.66 -6.24
C GLN A 331 28.71 0.89 -5.08
N ARG A 332 28.28 0.66 -3.82
CA ARG A 332 29.16 0.76 -2.64
C ARG A 332 30.31 -0.25 -2.66
N LYS A 333 30.04 -1.49 -3.08
CA LYS A 333 31.06 -2.56 -3.19
C LYS A 333 32.10 -2.26 -4.29
N HIS A 334 31.68 -1.62 -5.38
CA HIS A 334 32.53 -1.32 -6.53
C HIS A 334 33.28 0.03 -6.45
N ARG A 335 32.93 0.93 -5.53
CA ARG A 335 33.66 2.20 -5.32
C ARG A 335 35.16 2.04 -4.99
N GLY A 336 35.63 0.82 -4.66
CA GLY A 336 37.05 0.49 -4.50
C GLY A 336 37.74 -0.16 -5.71
N ARG A 337 37.00 -0.56 -6.76
CA ARG A 337 37.56 -1.25 -7.95
C ARG A 337 37.11 -0.54 -9.22
N LYS A 338 37.93 0.38 -9.72
CA LYS A 338 37.77 1.00 -11.04
C LYS A 338 37.91 -0.11 -12.10
N GLY A 339 36.84 -0.44 -12.84
CA GLY A 339 36.97 -1.19 -14.09
C GLY A 339 36.04 -2.37 -14.37
N ALA A 340 35.06 -2.70 -13.52
CA ALA A 340 34.12 -3.77 -13.84
C ALA A 340 32.83 -3.21 -14.47
N GLY A 341 32.69 -3.35 -15.80
CA GLY A 341 31.46 -3.04 -16.54
C GLY A 341 30.32 -3.94 -16.07
N TYR A 342 29.37 -3.38 -15.34
CA TYR A 342 28.18 -4.10 -14.89
C TYR A 342 27.20 -4.24 -16.06
N SER A 343 26.79 -5.48 -16.32
CA SER A 343 25.84 -5.87 -17.37
C SER A 343 24.49 -5.15 -17.21
N SER A 344 24.02 -4.58 -18.33
CA SER A 344 22.91 -3.63 -18.45
C SER A 344 21.51 -4.26 -18.56
N SER A 345 21.34 -5.54 -18.19
CA SER A 345 20.11 -6.30 -18.54
C SER A 345 19.01 -6.31 -17.48
N ALA A 346 19.23 -5.80 -16.27
CA ALA A 346 18.17 -5.74 -15.26
C ALA A 346 17.30 -4.49 -15.47
N PRO A 347 15.95 -4.61 -15.40
CA PRO A 347 15.10 -3.45 -15.51
C PRO A 347 15.43 -2.45 -14.40
N SER A 348 15.52 -1.17 -14.78
CA SER A 348 15.72 -0.10 -13.81
C SER A 348 14.52 -0.06 -12.86
N ALA A 349 14.73 0.28 -11.59
CA ALA A 349 13.64 0.49 -10.65
C ALA A 349 12.63 1.54 -11.18
N LEU A 350 13.09 2.48 -12.02
CA LEU A 350 12.23 3.43 -12.73
C LEU A 350 11.30 2.76 -13.75
N GLN A 351 11.75 1.72 -14.46
CA GLN A 351 10.90 0.99 -15.39
C GLN A 351 9.79 0.24 -14.66
N ILE A 352 10.09 -0.32 -13.47
CA ILE A 352 9.09 -0.95 -12.62
C ILE A 352 8.06 0.08 -12.12
N ALA A 353 8.50 1.28 -11.71
CA ALA A 353 7.59 2.35 -11.33
C ALA A 353 6.70 2.81 -12.50
N LYS A 354 7.26 2.97 -13.71
CA LYS A 354 6.47 3.28 -14.93
C LYS A 354 5.46 2.18 -15.27
N ARG A 355 5.83 0.91 -15.06
CA ARG A 355 4.92 -0.22 -15.24
C ARG A 355 3.76 -0.15 -14.24
N SER A 356 4.02 0.19 -12.97
CA SER A 356 2.94 0.39 -11.99
C SER A 356 1.98 1.51 -12.38
N GLU A 357 2.49 2.58 -12.98
CA GLU A 357 1.63 3.64 -13.52
C GLU A 357 0.79 3.16 -14.72
N SER A 358 1.38 2.41 -15.65
CA SER A 358 0.62 1.82 -16.77
C SER A 358 -0.46 0.84 -16.30
N THR A 359 -0.22 0.10 -15.21
CA THR A 359 -1.25 -0.72 -14.56
C THR A 359 -2.38 0.14 -13.99
N LEU A 360 -2.07 1.28 -13.36
CA LEU A 360 -3.07 2.23 -12.85
C LEU A 360 -3.90 2.84 -13.99
N GLU A 361 -3.27 3.18 -15.12
CA GLU A 361 -3.97 3.63 -16.33
C GLU A 361 -4.88 2.54 -16.90
N THR A 362 -4.42 1.28 -16.90
CA THR A 362 -5.23 0.14 -17.34
C THR A 362 -6.48 -0.01 -16.47
N MET A 363 -6.34 0.06 -15.14
CA MET A 363 -7.48 0.07 -14.23
C MET A 363 -8.45 1.22 -14.56
N ALA A 364 -7.95 2.42 -14.87
CA ALA A 364 -8.80 3.52 -15.29
C ALA A 364 -9.52 3.24 -16.63
N THR A 365 -8.86 2.63 -17.62
CA THR A 365 -9.56 2.25 -18.87
C THR A 365 -10.63 1.18 -18.66
N LEU A 366 -10.46 0.33 -17.63
CA LEU A 366 -11.40 -0.72 -17.24
C LEU A 366 -12.53 -0.23 -16.33
N HIS A 367 -12.68 1.10 -16.12
CA HIS A 367 -13.74 1.68 -15.29
C HIS A 367 -15.15 1.17 -15.64
N ALA A 368 -15.41 0.83 -16.91
CA ALA A 368 -16.68 0.25 -17.36
C ALA A 368 -17.00 -1.13 -16.73
N ASN A 369 -15.97 -1.86 -16.28
CA ASN A 369 -16.04 -3.24 -15.78
C ASN A 369 -15.91 -3.33 -14.25
N ALA A 370 -16.33 -2.30 -13.51
CA ALA A 370 -16.28 -2.23 -12.04
C ALA A 370 -14.88 -2.18 -11.39
N VAL A 371 -13.81 -2.02 -12.18
CA VAL A 371 -12.44 -1.82 -11.67
C VAL A 371 -12.12 -0.33 -11.68
N ARG A 372 -12.33 0.35 -10.55
CA ARG A 372 -11.97 1.76 -10.36
C ARG A 372 -10.70 1.86 -9.50
N PRO A 373 -9.62 2.53 -9.94
CA PRO A 373 -8.53 2.92 -9.04
C PRO A 373 -9.07 3.61 -7.79
N ASN A 374 -8.60 3.17 -6.63
CA ASN A 374 -8.94 3.79 -5.35
C ASN A 374 -7.71 4.49 -4.76
N THR A 375 -7.86 5.15 -3.61
CA THR A 375 -6.74 5.82 -2.92
C THR A 375 -5.51 4.91 -2.80
N GLN A 376 -5.71 3.65 -2.41
CA GLN A 376 -4.65 2.68 -2.25
C GLN A 376 -3.89 2.38 -3.57
N SER A 377 -4.60 2.31 -4.70
CA SER A 377 -3.99 2.13 -6.03
C SER A 377 -2.99 3.24 -6.34
N TYR A 378 -3.39 4.50 -6.11
CA TYR A 378 -2.52 5.66 -6.28
C TYR A 378 -1.33 5.62 -5.31
N THR A 379 -1.57 5.31 -4.03
CA THR A 379 -0.53 5.22 -3.00
C THR A 379 0.57 4.22 -3.38
N TYR A 380 0.22 3.07 -3.98
CA TYR A 380 1.21 2.08 -4.43
C TYR A 380 2.06 2.57 -5.60
N VAL A 381 1.48 3.27 -6.58
CA VAL A 381 2.25 3.87 -7.69
C VAL A 381 3.19 4.95 -7.16
N LEU A 382 2.70 5.82 -6.26
CA LEU A 382 3.53 6.83 -5.60
C LEU A 382 4.67 6.18 -4.80
N SER A 383 4.39 5.09 -4.10
CA SER A 383 5.39 4.30 -3.37
C SER A 383 6.43 3.70 -4.31
N ALA A 384 6.02 3.19 -5.48
CA ALA A 384 6.93 2.65 -6.49
C ALA A 384 7.91 3.72 -7.00
N TYR A 385 7.43 4.94 -7.30
CA TYR A 385 8.29 6.05 -7.67
C TYR A 385 9.21 6.49 -6.53
N ALA A 386 8.69 6.55 -5.29
CA ALA A 386 9.47 6.87 -4.10
C ALA A 386 10.62 5.88 -3.85
N ASN A 387 10.39 4.61 -4.17
CA ASN A 387 11.35 3.53 -4.01
C ASN A 387 12.35 3.41 -5.18
N ALA A 388 12.06 4.00 -6.34
CA ALA A 388 12.88 3.84 -7.55
C ALA A 388 14.22 4.60 -7.54
N GLN A 389 14.36 5.65 -6.70
CA GLN A 389 15.59 6.46 -6.54
C GLN A 389 16.16 7.00 -7.87
N ALA A 390 15.30 7.30 -8.85
CA ALA A 390 15.73 7.86 -10.13
C ALA A 390 15.62 9.39 -10.13
N PRO A 391 16.44 10.12 -10.93
CA PRO A 391 16.37 11.58 -10.99
C PRO A 391 14.99 12.13 -11.35
N THR A 392 14.23 11.41 -12.18
CA THR A 392 12.88 11.80 -12.62
C THR A 392 11.75 11.27 -11.73
N SER A 393 12.05 10.48 -10.69
CA SER A 393 11.04 9.87 -9.81
C SER A 393 10.16 10.91 -9.13
N GLY A 394 10.74 12.01 -8.63
CA GLY A 394 9.99 13.08 -7.96
C GLY A 394 8.93 13.70 -8.88
N ASN A 395 9.34 14.14 -10.07
CA ASN A 395 8.43 14.75 -11.05
C ASN A 395 7.30 13.80 -11.48
N ASN A 396 7.62 12.52 -11.66
CA ASN A 396 6.59 11.52 -12.03
C ASN A 396 5.62 11.27 -10.86
N ALA A 397 6.11 11.17 -9.63
CA ALA A 397 5.27 11.01 -8.45
C ALA A 397 4.35 12.22 -8.25
N GLU A 398 4.87 13.44 -8.43
CA GLU A 398 4.07 14.68 -8.36
C GLU A 398 2.99 14.70 -9.44
N ARG A 399 3.30 14.28 -10.68
CA ARG A 399 2.30 14.17 -11.75
C ARG A 399 1.16 13.22 -11.37
N VAL A 400 1.48 12.05 -10.81
CA VAL A 400 0.47 11.08 -10.34
C VAL A 400 -0.36 11.64 -9.20
N LEU A 401 0.26 12.36 -8.24
CA LEU A 401 -0.48 13.04 -7.16
C LEU A 401 -1.42 14.12 -7.71
N ASN A 402 -0.98 14.92 -8.69
CA ASN A 402 -1.81 15.94 -9.32
C ASN A 402 -2.98 15.32 -10.12
N MET A 403 -2.77 14.16 -10.74
CA MET A 403 -3.84 13.38 -11.36
C MET A 403 -4.87 12.92 -10.33
N MET A 404 -4.40 12.37 -9.20
CA MET A 404 -5.25 11.95 -8.08
C MET A 404 -6.08 13.11 -7.53
N LYS A 405 -5.50 14.31 -7.36
CA LYS A 405 -6.20 15.52 -6.93
C LYS A 405 -7.30 15.96 -7.90
N ARG A 406 -7.05 15.89 -9.21
CA ARG A 406 -8.06 16.23 -10.23
C ARG A 406 -9.23 15.26 -10.19
N ILE A 407 -8.94 13.97 -10.09
CA ILE A 407 -9.98 12.94 -10.00
C ILE A 407 -10.78 13.11 -8.71
N HIS A 408 -10.13 13.36 -7.58
CA HIS A 408 -10.82 13.67 -6.33
C HIS A 408 -11.82 14.83 -6.46
N GLU A 409 -11.40 15.93 -7.07
CA GLU A 409 -12.26 17.11 -7.27
C GLU A 409 -13.49 16.77 -8.14
N MET A 410 -13.27 16.07 -9.26
CA MET A 410 -14.37 15.62 -10.14
C MET A 410 -15.32 14.67 -9.41
N GLU A 411 -14.79 13.67 -8.71
CA GLU A 411 -15.61 12.68 -7.98
C GLU A 411 -16.39 13.31 -6.83
N ARG A 412 -15.84 14.35 -6.20
CA ARG A 412 -16.51 15.11 -5.15
C ARG A 412 -17.69 15.91 -5.70
N GLU A 413 -17.50 16.60 -6.82
CA GLU A 413 -18.58 17.33 -7.50
C GLU A 413 -19.69 16.38 -7.95
N ASP A 414 -19.32 15.25 -8.57
CA ASP A 414 -20.26 14.20 -8.98
C ASP A 414 -21.04 13.62 -7.77
N TYR A 415 -20.36 13.44 -6.63
CA TYR A 415 -20.98 12.98 -5.39
C TYR A 415 -22.04 13.98 -4.88
N GLU A 416 -21.70 15.27 -4.81
CA GLU A 416 -22.62 16.32 -4.36
C GLU A 416 -23.82 16.45 -5.31
N ASN A 417 -23.59 16.40 -6.63
CA ASN A 417 -24.64 16.43 -7.64
C ASN A 417 -25.57 15.21 -7.54
N THR A 418 -25.03 14.03 -7.27
CA THR A 418 -25.80 12.78 -7.22
C THR A 418 -26.62 12.65 -5.93
N TYR A 419 -26.04 13.05 -4.79
CA TYR A 419 -26.64 12.80 -3.48
C TYR A 419 -27.22 14.05 -2.80
N GLY A 420 -27.00 15.24 -3.35
CA GLY A 420 -27.46 16.51 -2.79
C GLY A 420 -26.84 16.87 -1.44
N VAL A 421 -25.72 16.23 -1.08
CA VAL A 421 -24.99 16.45 0.17
C VAL A 421 -23.49 16.54 -0.11
N PRO A 422 -22.76 17.46 0.56
CA PRO A 422 -21.32 17.56 0.38
C PRO A 422 -20.62 16.30 0.91
N TYR A 423 -19.46 15.97 0.34
CA TYR A 423 -18.64 14.85 0.78
C TYR A 423 -18.12 15.08 2.21
N ASN A 424 -18.38 14.12 3.12
CA ASN A 424 -17.96 14.23 4.51
C ASN A 424 -16.52 13.70 4.70
N TYR A 425 -15.57 14.62 4.92
CA TYR A 425 -14.17 14.28 5.18
C TYR A 425 -13.88 13.88 6.62
N SER A 426 -14.79 14.15 7.57
CA SER A 426 -14.63 13.80 8.98
C SER A 426 -14.93 12.32 9.22
N ASN A 427 -15.97 11.82 8.53
CA ASN A 427 -16.44 10.44 8.67
C ASN A 427 -16.64 9.82 7.28
N LEU A 428 -15.61 9.11 6.80
CA LEU A 428 -15.63 8.50 5.47
C LEU A 428 -16.71 7.42 5.33
N ASP A 429 -17.12 6.80 6.45
CA ASP A 429 -18.11 5.71 6.48
C ASP A 429 -19.55 6.21 6.40
N GLU A 430 -19.79 7.49 6.73
CA GLU A 430 -21.10 8.13 6.53
C GLU A 430 -21.38 8.45 5.06
N ASN A 431 -20.34 8.48 4.21
CA ASN A 431 -20.53 8.73 2.79
C ASN A 431 -21.14 7.51 2.10
N LYS A 432 -22.12 7.76 1.23
CA LYS A 432 -22.79 6.72 0.44
C LYS A 432 -21.84 6.00 -0.52
N GLN A 433 -20.72 6.63 -0.85
CA GLN A 433 -19.72 6.14 -1.77
C GLN A 433 -18.34 6.65 -1.37
N LYS A 434 -17.34 5.76 -1.35
CA LYS A 434 -15.93 6.14 -1.17
C LYS A 434 -15.39 6.72 -2.49
N ILE A 435 -14.84 7.93 -2.45
CA ILE A 435 -14.17 8.57 -3.59
C ILE A 435 -12.64 8.56 -3.37
N VAL A 436 -11.86 8.67 -4.44
CA VAL A 436 -10.40 8.78 -4.36
C VAL A 436 -10.06 10.06 -3.62
N THR A 437 -9.35 9.95 -2.50
CA THR A 437 -8.98 11.11 -1.66
C THR A 437 -7.48 11.06 -1.36
N PRO A 438 -6.70 12.08 -1.78
CA PRO A 438 -5.29 12.19 -1.40
C PRO A 438 -5.14 12.28 0.12
N ASP A 439 -4.23 11.49 0.69
CA ASP A 439 -3.95 11.47 2.12
C ASP A 439 -2.49 11.85 2.42
N VAL A 440 -2.15 11.95 3.71
CA VAL A 440 -0.79 12.28 4.19
C VAL A 440 0.26 11.31 3.63
N VAL A 441 -0.11 10.04 3.43
CA VAL A 441 0.78 9.00 2.89
C VAL A 441 1.11 9.28 1.43
N CYS A 442 0.15 9.74 0.62
CA CYS A 442 0.36 10.13 -0.77
C CYS A 442 1.36 11.29 -0.88
N TYR A 443 1.19 12.34 -0.08
CA TYR A 443 2.14 13.46 -0.02
C TYR A 443 3.53 13.02 0.46
N SER A 444 3.58 12.24 1.54
CA SER A 444 4.83 11.67 2.07
C SER A 444 5.60 10.87 1.03
N ASN A 445 4.91 10.10 0.20
CA ASN A 445 5.54 9.33 -0.88
C ASN A 445 6.12 10.24 -1.97
N VAL A 446 5.45 11.34 -2.34
CA VAL A 446 6.01 12.33 -3.29
C VAL A 446 7.24 13.03 -2.70
N ILE A 447 7.17 13.48 -1.44
CA ILE A 447 8.30 14.08 -0.71
C ILE A 447 9.47 13.11 -0.67
N LYS A 448 9.22 11.84 -0.33
CA LYS A 448 10.22 10.77 -0.33
C LYS A 448 10.80 10.52 -1.72
N ALA A 449 10.00 10.58 -2.78
CA ALA A 449 10.49 10.45 -4.16
C ALA A 449 11.45 11.57 -4.55
N TYR A 450 11.16 12.81 -4.14
CA TYR A 450 12.08 13.92 -4.29
C TYR A 450 13.33 13.78 -3.41
N GLY A 451 13.19 13.41 -2.14
CA GLY A 451 14.33 13.22 -1.24
C GLY A 451 15.29 12.09 -1.63
N ASN A 452 14.79 11.10 -2.38
CA ASN A 452 15.59 10.02 -2.98
C ASN A 452 16.11 10.36 -4.38
N SER A 453 15.68 11.47 -4.99
CA SER A 453 16.13 11.90 -6.31
C SER A 453 17.42 12.70 -6.19
N SER A 454 18.40 12.37 -7.04
CA SER A 454 19.64 13.13 -7.20
C SER A 454 19.51 14.30 -8.20
N ALA A 455 18.28 14.71 -8.52
CA ALA A 455 18.05 15.85 -9.41
C ALA A 455 18.29 17.18 -8.69
N THR A 456 18.91 18.13 -9.36
CA THR A 456 19.06 19.50 -8.84
C THR A 456 17.68 20.11 -8.59
N GLY A 457 17.45 20.69 -7.41
CA GLY A 457 16.16 21.28 -7.05
C GLY A 457 15.19 20.31 -6.36
N SER A 458 15.57 19.05 -6.16
CA SER A 458 14.68 18.04 -5.57
C SER A 458 14.32 18.35 -4.11
N ALA A 459 15.26 18.86 -3.32
CA ALA A 459 15.02 19.25 -1.92
C ALA A 459 14.06 20.45 -1.81
N GLU A 460 14.22 21.44 -2.70
CA GLU A 460 13.34 22.60 -2.81
C GLU A 460 11.91 22.16 -3.16
N LYS A 461 11.75 21.21 -4.10
CA LYS A 461 10.45 20.63 -4.42
C LYS A 461 9.85 19.81 -3.29
N ALA A 462 10.65 19.01 -2.57
CA ALA A 462 10.17 18.29 -1.39
C ALA A 462 9.60 19.24 -0.32
N GLU A 463 10.29 20.35 -0.07
CA GLU A 463 9.82 21.41 0.83
C GLU A 463 8.55 22.09 0.34
N GLU A 464 8.46 22.43 -0.96
CA GLU A 464 7.25 23.01 -1.56
C GLU A 464 6.01 22.12 -1.34
N ILE A 465 6.17 20.81 -1.53
CA ILE A 465 5.08 19.84 -1.31
C ILE A 465 4.71 19.72 0.17
N LEU A 466 5.68 19.76 1.09
CA LEU A 466 5.42 19.79 2.54
C LEU A 466 4.64 21.05 2.95
N LEU A 467 5.03 22.22 2.44
CA LEU A 467 4.33 23.48 2.71
C LEU A 467 2.91 23.47 2.13
N SER A 468 2.71 22.88 0.95
CA SER A 468 1.38 22.68 0.38
C SER A 468 0.51 21.77 1.25
N LEU A 469 1.09 20.70 1.84
CA LEU A 469 0.39 19.83 2.78
C LEU A 469 -0.05 20.61 4.04
N ILE A 470 0.85 21.38 4.66
CA ILE A 470 0.54 22.26 5.81
C ILE A 470 -0.58 23.25 5.46
N GLN A 471 -0.48 23.90 4.30
CA GLN A 471 -1.50 24.86 3.85
C GLN A 471 -2.86 24.19 3.67
N SER A 472 -2.90 23.00 3.07
CA SER A 472 -4.14 22.25 2.87
C SER A 472 -4.78 21.78 4.19
N ALA A 473 -3.96 21.47 5.20
CA ALA A 473 -4.43 21.17 6.54
C ALA A 473 -5.04 22.41 7.22
N GLY A 474 -4.45 23.60 7.01
CA GLY A 474 -4.94 24.85 7.60
C GLY A 474 -6.34 25.25 7.10
N ILE A 475 -6.59 25.12 5.79
CA ILE A 475 -7.84 25.54 5.14
C ILE A 475 -9.02 24.63 5.50
N THR A 476 -8.77 23.35 5.78
CA THR A 476 -9.82 22.34 5.97
C THR A 476 -10.39 22.28 7.40
N ASN A 477 -9.74 22.94 8.37
CA ASN A 477 -10.12 22.87 9.79
C ASN A 477 -11.41 23.63 10.15
N GLU A 478 -11.87 24.58 9.34
CA GLU A 478 -13.11 25.32 9.66
C GLU A 478 -14.40 24.49 9.50
N ARG A 479 -14.32 23.30 8.87
CA ARG A 479 -15.50 22.44 8.64
C ARG A 479 -15.25 20.95 8.89
N GLY A 480 -14.35 20.61 9.82
CA GLY A 480 -14.13 19.22 10.23
C GLY A 480 -13.40 18.37 9.18
N GLY A 481 -12.63 18.98 8.28
CA GLY A 481 -11.81 18.21 7.35
C GLY A 481 -10.84 17.29 8.10
N GLY A 482 -10.79 16.02 7.70
CA GLY A 482 -10.03 14.97 8.37
C GLY A 482 -8.54 15.28 8.54
N ASN A 483 -7.84 14.36 9.21
CA ASN A 483 -6.47 14.45 9.73
C ASN A 483 -5.36 14.59 8.64
N MET A 484 -5.50 15.53 7.70
CA MET A 484 -4.57 15.79 6.59
C MET A 484 -3.36 16.67 6.98
N GLY A 485 -2.99 16.70 8.26
CA GLY A 485 -1.78 17.37 8.72
C GLY A 485 -0.50 16.65 8.29
N PRO A 486 0.64 17.36 8.16
CA PRO A 486 1.92 16.68 8.01
C PRO A 486 2.21 15.81 9.23
N ASP A 487 2.80 14.63 9.02
CA ASP A 487 3.27 13.75 10.08
C ASP A 487 4.80 13.86 10.25
N ALA A 488 5.33 13.21 11.30
CA ALA A 488 6.77 13.17 11.54
C ALA A 488 7.55 12.61 10.34
N ILE A 489 6.96 11.69 9.56
CA ILE A 489 7.57 11.10 8.37
C ILE A 489 7.73 12.16 7.26
N SER A 490 6.73 13.01 7.05
CA SER A 490 6.76 14.10 6.06
C SER A 490 7.88 15.11 6.36
N PHE A 491 8.06 15.49 7.62
CA PHE A 491 9.17 16.35 8.06
C PHE A 491 10.53 15.65 7.95
N GLU A 492 10.66 14.43 8.47
CA GLU A 492 11.90 13.65 8.42
C GLU A 492 12.39 13.46 6.98
N THR A 493 11.47 13.12 6.07
CA THR A 493 11.79 12.91 4.65
C THR A 493 12.24 14.20 3.95
N THR A 494 11.64 15.34 4.29
CA THR A 494 12.04 16.65 3.77
C THR A 494 13.42 17.08 4.30
N ILE A 495 13.67 16.89 5.60
CA ILE A 495 14.99 17.14 6.23
C ILE A 495 16.06 16.26 5.58
N ARG A 496 15.75 14.98 5.35
CA ARG A 496 16.64 14.04 4.66
C ARG A 496 16.93 14.47 3.22
N ALA A 497 15.94 15.03 2.51
CA ALA A 497 16.14 15.58 1.17
C ALA A 497 17.18 16.70 1.16
N TRP A 498 17.06 17.66 2.08
CA TRP A 498 18.03 18.76 2.25
C TRP A 498 19.41 18.26 2.68
N ALA A 499 19.49 17.26 3.56
CA ALA A 499 20.75 16.64 3.94
C ALA A 499 21.45 15.95 2.75
N ASN A 500 20.68 15.27 1.89
CA ASN A 500 21.19 14.67 0.65
C ASN A 500 21.71 15.75 -0.31
N ALA A 501 20.95 16.83 -0.54
CA ALA A 501 21.37 17.97 -1.36
C ALA A 501 22.67 18.61 -0.83
N ALA A 502 22.81 18.76 0.49
CA ALA A 502 24.04 19.23 1.12
C ALA A 502 25.23 18.27 0.87
N SER A 503 25.00 16.97 0.78
CA SER A 503 26.05 16.00 0.49
C SER A 503 26.53 16.02 -0.97
N GLU A 504 25.64 16.39 -1.90
CA GLU A 504 25.89 16.44 -3.34
C GLU A 504 26.55 17.76 -3.78
N ARG A 505 26.26 18.87 -3.08
CA ARG A 505 26.82 20.19 -3.37
C ARG A 505 28.32 20.24 -3.07
N ARG A 506 29.13 20.64 -4.06
CA ARG A 506 30.59 20.81 -3.90
C ARG A 506 30.96 22.09 -3.15
N ASN A 507 30.18 23.16 -3.33
CA ASN A 507 30.46 24.48 -2.75
C ASN A 507 30.17 24.50 -1.24
N PRO A 508 31.08 24.96 -0.37
CA PRO A 508 30.82 25.05 1.07
C PRO A 508 29.58 25.89 1.41
N ARG A 509 29.38 27.00 0.68
CA ARG A 509 28.21 27.89 0.87
C ARG A 509 26.88 27.19 0.59
N GLY A 510 26.78 26.43 -0.50
CA GLY A 510 25.55 25.71 -0.83
C GLY A 510 25.25 24.56 0.15
N ARG A 511 26.28 23.96 0.76
CA ARG A 511 26.11 22.97 1.84
C ARG A 511 25.59 23.61 3.12
N TYR A 512 26.12 24.77 3.48
CA TYR A 512 25.65 25.55 4.62
C TYR A 512 24.19 25.97 4.44
N GLU A 513 23.84 26.51 3.26
CA GLU A 513 22.46 26.89 2.93
C GLU A 513 21.49 25.71 3.05
N ALA A 514 21.84 24.55 2.49
CA ALA A 514 21.02 23.34 2.61
C ALA A 514 20.85 22.88 4.08
N ALA A 515 21.87 23.04 4.92
CA ALA A 515 21.78 22.75 6.35
C ALA A 515 20.86 23.74 7.09
N VAL A 516 20.95 25.03 6.79
CA VAL A 516 20.06 26.06 7.34
C VAL A 516 18.61 25.80 6.94
N ARG A 517 18.36 25.36 5.69
CA ARG A 517 17.01 24.97 5.26
C ARG A 517 16.49 23.75 6.02
N ALA A 518 17.32 22.73 6.22
CA ALA A 518 16.95 21.56 7.03
C ALA A 518 16.58 21.95 8.48
N GLU A 519 17.33 22.86 9.09
CA GLU A 519 17.05 23.40 10.43
C GLU A 519 15.74 24.20 10.46
N ALA A 520 15.47 25.01 9.42
CA ALA A 520 14.20 25.73 9.31
C ALA A 520 12.99 24.78 9.23
N ILE A 521 13.11 23.64 8.54
CA ILE A 521 12.05 22.61 8.50
C ILE A 521 11.84 21.96 9.87
N LEU A 522 12.91 21.76 10.65
CA LEU A 522 12.80 21.24 12.01
C LEU A 522 12.09 22.25 12.94
N ASN A 523 12.41 23.55 12.82
CA ASN A 523 11.72 24.58 13.59
C ASN A 523 10.24 24.68 13.21
N LEU A 524 9.92 24.59 11.91
CA LEU A 524 8.55 24.53 11.43
C LEU A 524 7.78 23.31 11.99
N MET A 525 8.44 22.17 12.15
CA MET A 525 7.83 20.99 12.80
C MET A 525 7.41 21.29 14.24
N ASN A 526 8.27 21.97 15.00
CA ASN A 526 7.96 22.38 16.38
C ASN A 526 6.81 23.40 16.41
N GLU A 527 6.81 24.39 15.51
CA GLU A 527 5.73 25.38 15.41
C GLU A 527 4.37 24.72 15.10
N VAL A 528 4.34 23.74 14.21
CA VAL A 528 3.11 22.99 13.88
C VAL A 528 2.64 22.14 15.06
N ALA A 529 3.57 21.54 15.81
CA ALA A 529 3.24 20.76 17.01
C ALA A 529 2.67 21.66 18.12
N ASP A 530 3.32 22.79 18.42
CA ASP A 530 2.85 23.76 19.41
C ASP A 530 1.46 24.31 19.03
N ALA A 531 1.22 24.56 17.73
CA ALA A 531 -0.07 25.00 17.24
C ALA A 531 -1.16 23.92 17.35
N ALA A 532 -0.80 22.64 17.21
CA ALA A 532 -1.74 21.53 17.40
C ALA A 532 -2.12 21.39 18.88
N ASP A 533 -1.15 21.42 19.80
CA ASP A 533 -1.37 21.37 21.25
C ASP A 533 -2.25 22.55 21.70
N ALA A 534 -1.99 23.77 21.19
CA ALA A 534 -2.79 24.95 21.48
C ALA A 534 -4.26 24.80 21.03
N ARG A 535 -4.50 24.17 19.88
CA ARG A 535 -5.85 23.90 19.38
C ARG A 535 -6.56 22.84 20.20
N GLU A 536 -5.87 21.77 20.60
CA GLU A 536 -6.43 20.74 21.47
C GLU A 536 -6.85 21.33 22.81
N MET A 537 -5.99 22.14 23.44
CA MET A 537 -6.32 22.87 24.67
C MET A 537 -7.53 23.81 24.50
N ALA A 538 -7.64 24.51 23.36
CA ALA A 538 -8.79 25.37 23.09
C ALA A 538 -10.10 24.58 22.93
N LEU A 539 -10.06 23.41 22.27
CA LEU A 539 -11.20 22.51 22.12
C LEU A 539 -11.65 21.93 23.47
N GLU A 540 -10.72 21.57 24.34
CA GLU A 540 -11.04 21.11 25.70
C GLU A 540 -11.69 22.20 26.56
N ASN A 541 -11.19 23.43 26.47
CA ASN A 541 -11.77 24.56 27.19
C ASN A 541 -13.20 24.87 26.70
N SER A 542 -13.43 24.83 25.38
CA SER A 542 -14.78 24.98 24.82
C SER A 542 -15.76 23.89 25.27
N LYS A 543 -15.30 22.63 25.39
CA LYS A 543 -16.12 21.55 25.96
C LYS A 543 -16.48 21.80 27.42
N LYS A 544 -15.53 22.27 28.24
CA LYS A 544 -15.76 22.59 29.66
C LYS A 544 -16.77 23.73 29.83
N GLU A 545 -16.65 24.78 29.03
CA GLU A 545 -17.61 25.91 29.04
C GLU A 545 -19.03 25.46 28.70
N ASN A 546 -19.20 24.60 27.69
CA ASN A 546 -20.51 24.05 27.33
C ASN A 546 -21.10 23.16 28.45
N THR A 547 -20.28 22.35 29.13
CA THR A 547 -20.77 21.54 30.26
C THR A 547 -21.13 22.35 31.50
N ALA A 548 -20.52 23.52 31.69
CA ALA A 548 -20.83 24.41 32.80
C ALA A 548 -22.16 25.16 32.60
N ALA A 549 -22.53 25.44 31.36
CA ALA A 549 -23.78 26.13 31.03
C ALA A 549 -25.03 25.26 31.28
N ASP A 550 -24.97 23.95 31.01
CA ASP A 550 -26.10 23.03 31.22
C ASP A 550 -26.32 22.64 32.70
N GLY A 551 -25.36 22.90 33.58
CA GLY A 551 -25.41 22.50 34.98
C GLY A 551 -26.28 23.37 35.90
N ASN A 552 -26.89 24.46 35.41
CA ASN A 552 -27.55 25.47 36.25
C ASN A 552 -29.09 25.57 36.11
N GLU A 553 -29.73 24.63 35.40
CA GLU A 553 -31.20 24.61 35.23
C GLU A 553 -31.94 23.43 35.89
N HIS A 554 -31.29 22.63 36.74
CA HIS A 554 -31.93 21.45 37.35
C HIS A 554 -32.03 21.46 38.89
N ASP A 555 -32.27 22.62 39.50
CA ASP A 555 -32.85 22.68 40.85
C ASP A 555 -34.37 22.44 40.76
N GLY A 556 -34.82 21.19 40.88
CA GLY A 556 -36.25 20.97 41.13
C GLY A 556 -36.92 19.61 40.93
N LEU A 557 -36.25 18.52 40.52
CA LEU A 557 -36.91 17.21 40.42
C LEU A 557 -35.98 16.05 40.79
N GLU A 558 -36.13 15.61 42.04
CA GLU A 558 -35.48 14.46 42.66
C GLU A 558 -35.99 13.15 42.02
N ILE A 559 -35.31 12.66 40.97
CA ILE A 559 -35.55 11.30 40.43
C ILE A 559 -34.38 10.40 40.82
N LYS A 560 -34.67 9.45 41.71
CA LYS A 560 -33.77 8.40 42.19
C LYS A 560 -33.45 7.38 41.10
N GLY A 561 -32.17 7.14 40.83
CA GLY A 561 -31.62 5.85 40.38
C GLY A 561 -31.10 5.79 38.94
N GLY A 562 -29.78 5.91 38.75
CA GLY A 562 -29.09 5.61 37.49
C GLY A 562 -27.58 5.42 37.71
N THR A 563 -27.01 4.36 37.13
CA THR A 563 -25.75 3.70 37.52
C THR A 563 -24.45 4.29 36.94
N LEU A 564 -23.38 4.20 37.75
CA LEU A 564 -22.05 4.83 37.69
C LEU A 564 -21.05 4.35 36.59
N GLN A 565 -21.49 3.78 35.47
CA GLN A 565 -20.58 3.06 34.55
C GLN A 565 -19.91 3.89 33.43
N ASP A 566 -20.35 5.12 33.14
CA ASP A 566 -19.87 5.86 31.96
C ASP A 566 -18.63 6.76 32.20
N ALA A 567 -18.24 7.02 33.44
CA ALA A 567 -17.11 7.89 33.76
C ALA A 567 -15.74 7.23 33.49
N ASP A 568 -15.61 5.92 33.70
CA ASP A 568 -14.35 5.19 33.54
C ASP A 568 -13.92 5.07 32.07
N LEU A 569 -14.88 5.06 31.14
CA LEU A 569 -14.60 4.95 29.69
C LEU A 569 -14.00 6.25 29.11
N LEU A 570 -14.22 7.40 29.75
CA LEU A 570 -13.68 8.69 29.32
C LEU A 570 -12.23 8.87 29.80
N GLN A 571 -11.88 8.36 30.99
CA GLN A 571 -10.52 8.44 31.52
C GLN A 571 -9.53 7.61 30.68
N GLU A 572 -9.95 6.42 30.22
CA GLU A 572 -9.10 5.53 29.40
C GLU A 572 -8.70 6.13 28.03
N LYS A 573 -9.48 7.09 27.50
CA LYS A 573 -9.15 7.77 26.22
C LYS A 573 -8.13 8.89 26.39
N VAL A 574 -8.14 9.59 27.53
CA VAL A 574 -7.20 10.69 27.82
C VAL A 574 -5.78 10.16 28.06
N ASP A 575 -5.66 9.03 28.75
CA ASP A 575 -4.37 8.43 29.08
C ASP A 575 -3.63 7.94 27.80
N LYS A 576 -4.35 7.43 26.80
CA LYS A 576 -3.76 6.92 25.54
C LYS A 576 -3.20 8.02 24.63
N ASN A 577 -3.79 9.23 24.62
CA ASN A 577 -3.27 10.36 23.84
C ASN A 577 -2.00 10.95 24.48
N THR A 578 -1.92 10.92 25.81
CA THR A 578 -0.76 11.41 26.57
C THR A 578 0.51 10.59 26.28
N ASP A 579 0.37 9.29 26.07
CA ASP A 579 1.49 8.38 25.77
C ASP A 579 2.15 8.64 24.39
N VAL A 580 1.36 9.03 23.38
CA VAL A 580 1.86 9.36 22.02
C VAL A 580 2.68 10.66 22.05
N ILE A 581 2.24 11.64 22.83
CA ILE A 581 2.91 12.94 22.99
C ILE A 581 4.22 12.79 23.78
N ASN A 582 4.24 11.96 24.82
CA ASN A 582 5.45 11.69 25.60
C ASN A 582 6.51 10.90 24.78
N ALA A 583 6.09 10.05 23.85
CA ALA A 583 7.00 9.38 22.93
C ALA A 583 7.67 10.35 21.93
N ALA A 584 6.97 11.41 21.52
CA ALA A 584 7.55 12.47 20.70
C ALA A 584 8.57 13.31 21.49
N ARG A 585 8.29 13.61 22.77
CA ARG A 585 9.21 14.35 23.66
C ARG A 585 10.48 13.58 24.02
N CYS A 586 10.42 12.25 24.15
CA CYS A 586 11.61 11.41 24.40
C CYS A 586 12.58 11.29 23.20
N CYS A 587 12.13 11.64 21.99
CA CYS A 587 12.98 11.62 20.78
C CYS A 587 13.72 12.94 20.53
N SER A 588 13.31 14.04 21.17
CA SER A 588 14.04 15.32 21.20
C SER A 588 15.13 15.30 22.28
#